data_AF-A0A1X7UR34-F1
#
_entry.id   AF-A0A1X7UR34-F1
#
_cell.length_a   1.000
_cell.length_b   1.000
_cell.length_c   1.000
_cell.angle_alpha   90.00
_cell.angle_beta   90.00
_cell.angle_gamma   90.00
#
_symmetry.space_group_name_H-M   'P 1'
#
loop_
_entity.id
_entity.type
_entity.pdbx_description
1 polymer ?
#
loop_
_entity_poly.entity_id
_entity_poly.type
_entity_poly.pdbx_seq_one_letter_code
_entity_poly.pdbx_strand_id
1 'polypeptide(L)'
;MDSDINKRLKDVPSGIKQTLEKKDGLFRLHMMGKRVNYAARSVISPDPNINMDEIGIPMVFATRLTYPEPVTFWNWSELSKAVINGPHVHPGATHVQNEDGSLILLRNERQRKAIAKTLLAKEKLSSAKVPKKVYRHLKNSDILLLNRQPSLHKPSIMAHKARVLSGEKTLRLHYANCKTYNADFDGGEMNAHFPQGELARSEAYSIVSTQNQYLVPKDGTPLSGLIQDHVVSGVLLTLRDRFFDKGDYQNLLMVALPDFTSPFKVLPPATCICKPKELWTGKQADKERFKIIAEGRDCGLEAAADAFVVKNVKDK
;
A
#
# COMPACT_ATOMS: atom_id res chain seq x y z
N MET A 1 -22.08 37.78 -37.84
CA MET A 1 -22.23 38.94 -36.93
C MET A 1 -22.02 38.53 -35.46
N ASP A 2 -22.67 37.49 -34.94
CA ASP A 2 -22.45 37.03 -33.54
C ASP A 2 -21.08 36.40 -33.25
N SER A 3 -20.42 35.84 -34.28
CA SER A 3 -19.04 35.31 -34.19
C SER A 3 -17.98 36.41 -34.03
N ASP A 4 -18.24 37.59 -34.61
CA ASP A 4 -17.29 38.71 -34.64
C ASP A 4 -17.38 39.57 -33.36
N ILE A 5 -18.58 39.65 -32.76
CA ILE A 5 -18.80 40.26 -31.45
C ILE A 5 -18.09 39.45 -30.35
N ASN A 6 -18.16 38.11 -30.41
CA ASN A 6 -17.44 37.24 -29.48
C ASN A 6 -15.91 37.27 -29.65
N LYS A 7 -15.40 37.61 -30.85
CA LYS A 7 -13.96 37.86 -31.06
C LYS A 7 -13.53 39.18 -30.43
N ARG A 8 -14.33 40.25 -30.54
CA ARG A 8 -14.02 41.56 -29.92
C ARG A 8 -14.08 41.56 -28.38
N LEU A 9 -14.83 40.63 -27.77
CA LEU A 9 -14.89 40.44 -26.31
C LEU A 9 -13.69 39.68 -25.72
N LYS A 10 -12.82 39.07 -26.53
CA LYS A 10 -11.62 38.35 -26.05
C LYS A 10 -10.46 39.27 -25.68
N ASP A 11 -10.48 40.54 -26.13
CA ASP A 11 -9.42 41.53 -25.89
C ASP A 11 -9.73 42.47 -24.72
N VAL A 12 -10.85 42.29 -24.03
CA VAL A 12 -11.13 43.04 -22.79
C VAL A 12 -10.41 42.35 -21.63
N PRO A 13 -9.49 43.03 -20.92
CA PRO A 13 -8.84 42.44 -19.77
C PRO A 13 -9.89 42.03 -18.75
N SER A 14 -9.79 40.80 -18.26
CA SER A 14 -10.76 40.26 -17.31
C SER A 14 -10.75 41.08 -16.02
N GLY A 15 -11.91 41.64 -15.67
CA GLY A 15 -12.07 42.38 -14.42
C GLY A 15 -11.90 41.46 -13.20
N ILE A 16 -11.55 42.04 -12.05
CA ILE A 16 -11.30 41.29 -10.81
C ILE A 16 -12.48 40.37 -10.45
N LYS A 17 -13.72 40.86 -10.61
CA LYS A 17 -14.94 40.07 -10.38
C LYS A 17 -14.97 38.79 -11.22
N GLN A 18 -14.57 38.87 -12.49
CA GLN A 18 -14.55 37.73 -13.40
C GLN A 18 -13.46 36.71 -13.04
N THR A 19 -12.33 37.16 -12.48
CA THR A 19 -11.27 36.28 -11.97
C THR A 19 -11.68 35.55 -10.70
N LEU A 20 -12.57 36.14 -9.89
CA LEU A 20 -13.03 35.56 -8.63
C LEU A 20 -14.21 34.59 -8.80
N GLU A 21 -15.24 34.97 -9.56
CA GLU A 21 -16.56 34.30 -9.54
C GLU A 21 -16.72 33.15 -10.56
N LYS A 22 -15.81 33.03 -11.54
CA LYS A 22 -15.91 31.95 -12.55
C LYS A 22 -15.80 30.56 -11.92
N LYS A 23 -16.28 29.54 -12.63
CA LYS A 23 -16.06 28.12 -12.27
C LYS A 23 -14.57 27.81 -12.09
N ASP A 24 -13.75 28.39 -12.98
CA ASP A 24 -12.28 28.34 -12.95
C ASP A 24 -11.66 29.55 -12.23
N GLY A 25 -12.48 30.28 -11.46
CA GLY A 25 -12.05 31.43 -10.67
C GLY A 25 -11.25 31.02 -9.43
N LEU A 26 -10.68 32.02 -8.75
CA LEU A 26 -9.76 31.83 -7.64
C LEU A 26 -10.31 30.90 -6.54
N PHE A 27 -11.54 31.12 -6.09
CA PHE A 27 -12.10 30.38 -4.96
C PHE A 27 -12.23 28.88 -5.23
N ARG A 28 -12.78 28.49 -6.39
CA ARG A 28 -13.04 27.08 -6.70
C ARG A 28 -11.79 26.35 -7.13
N LEU A 29 -10.98 26.97 -8.00
CA LEU A 29 -9.86 26.29 -8.66
C LEU A 29 -8.56 26.33 -7.87
N HIS A 30 -8.36 27.35 -7.02
CA HIS A 30 -7.08 27.59 -6.34
C HIS A 30 -7.17 27.66 -4.81
N MET A 31 -8.37 27.82 -4.22
CA MET A 31 -8.55 27.74 -2.77
C MET A 31 -9.17 26.42 -2.33
N MET A 32 -10.32 26.03 -2.90
CA MET A 32 -11.03 24.80 -2.54
C MET A 32 -10.37 23.56 -3.17
N GLY A 33 -10.07 23.63 -4.47
CA GLY A 33 -9.21 22.67 -5.16
C GLY A 33 -7.79 23.22 -5.27
N LYS A 34 -6.79 22.36 -5.09
CA LYS A 34 -5.38 22.69 -5.38
C LYS A 34 -4.70 21.51 -6.04
N ARG A 35 -3.75 21.80 -6.92
CA ARG A 35 -2.76 20.79 -7.33
C ARG A 35 -1.82 20.54 -6.16
N VAL A 36 -1.50 19.28 -5.92
CA VAL A 36 -0.70 18.85 -4.77
C VAL A 36 0.62 18.23 -5.23
N ASN A 37 1.65 18.40 -4.42
CA ASN A 37 2.91 17.69 -4.55
C ASN A 37 2.78 16.25 -3.99
N TYR A 38 3.80 15.42 -4.19
CA TYR A 38 3.86 14.05 -3.66
C TYR A 38 2.63 13.21 -4.01
N ALA A 39 2.21 13.29 -5.27
CA ALA A 39 1.12 12.48 -5.81
C ALA A 39 1.55 11.83 -7.13
N ALA A 40 0.90 10.72 -7.46
CA ALA A 40 1.07 9.98 -8.70
C ALA A 40 -0.30 9.62 -9.27
N ARG A 41 -0.33 9.28 -10.57
CA ARG A 41 -1.50 8.80 -11.27
C ARG A 41 -1.07 7.72 -12.24
N SER A 42 -1.83 6.64 -12.31
CA SER A 42 -1.64 5.60 -13.32
C SER A 42 -2.96 4.87 -13.57
N VAL A 43 -2.98 4.14 -14.68
CA VAL A 43 -3.97 3.10 -14.92
C VAL A 43 -3.85 2.04 -13.83
N ILE A 44 -4.98 1.48 -13.42
CA ILE A 44 -5.02 0.35 -12.49
C ILE A 44 -5.07 -0.98 -13.25
N SER A 45 -4.42 -1.98 -12.69
CA SER A 45 -4.50 -3.36 -13.17
C SER A 45 -4.84 -4.29 -12.00
N PRO A 46 -5.56 -5.39 -12.24
CA PRO A 46 -5.91 -6.30 -11.17
C PRO A 46 -4.68 -7.05 -10.66
N ASP A 47 -4.70 -7.42 -9.38
CA ASP A 47 -3.74 -8.36 -8.78
C ASP A 47 -4.38 -9.09 -7.58
N PRO A 48 -4.53 -10.43 -7.64
CA PRO A 48 -5.06 -11.22 -6.52
C PRO A 48 -4.02 -11.55 -5.44
N ASN A 49 -2.71 -11.33 -5.69
CA ASN A 49 -1.63 -11.75 -4.78
C ASN A 49 -1.23 -10.68 -3.77
N ILE A 50 -1.76 -9.47 -3.90
CA ILE A 50 -1.58 -8.38 -2.92
C ILE A 50 -2.72 -8.40 -1.90
N ASN A 51 -2.45 -7.90 -0.70
CA ASN A 51 -3.49 -7.85 0.33
C ASN A 51 -4.60 -6.85 -0.02
N MET A 52 -5.78 -7.04 0.57
CA MET A 52 -6.94 -6.16 0.34
C MET A 52 -6.71 -4.73 0.86
N ASP A 53 -5.80 -4.54 1.82
CA ASP A 53 -5.39 -3.24 2.34
C ASP A 53 -4.14 -2.69 1.66
N GLU A 54 -3.62 -3.39 0.64
CA GLU A 54 -2.43 -3.00 -0.10
C GLU A 54 -2.76 -2.46 -1.50
N ILE A 55 -1.86 -1.61 -1.98
CA ILE A 55 -1.76 -1.21 -3.37
C ILE A 55 -0.36 -1.55 -3.89
N GLY A 56 -0.29 -2.23 -5.03
CA GLY A 56 0.95 -2.45 -5.73
C GLY A 56 1.46 -1.16 -6.38
N ILE A 57 2.63 -0.72 -5.97
CA ILE A 57 3.30 0.49 -6.45
C ILE A 57 4.44 0.10 -7.38
N PRO A 58 4.44 0.60 -8.64
CA PRO A 58 5.53 0.35 -9.56
C PRO A 58 6.81 1.06 -9.09
N MET A 59 7.96 0.46 -9.38
CA MET A 59 9.28 0.98 -9.00
C MET A 59 9.51 2.44 -9.41
N VAL A 60 8.97 2.86 -10.56
CA VAL A 60 9.07 4.24 -11.07
C VAL A 60 8.47 5.25 -10.10
N PHE A 61 7.37 4.91 -9.43
CA PHE A 61 6.77 5.76 -8.40
C PHE A 61 7.51 5.63 -7.08
N ALA A 62 7.91 4.41 -6.71
CA ALA A 62 8.61 4.16 -5.45
C ALA A 62 9.93 4.95 -5.33
N THR A 63 10.71 5.09 -6.42
CA THR A 63 11.96 5.87 -6.42
C THR A 63 11.76 7.38 -6.49
N ARG A 64 10.60 7.85 -6.95
CA ARG A 64 10.33 9.30 -7.12
C ARG A 64 9.60 9.91 -5.93
N LEU A 65 8.64 9.18 -5.36
CA LEU A 65 7.93 9.61 -4.16
C LEU A 65 8.86 9.45 -2.96
N THR A 66 8.97 10.52 -2.17
CA THR A 66 9.82 10.54 -0.99
C THR A 66 9.06 10.99 0.25
N TYR A 67 9.56 10.57 1.41
CA TYR A 67 9.04 10.92 2.72
C TYR A 67 10.16 11.56 3.56
N PRO A 68 9.93 12.72 4.18
CA PRO A 68 10.91 13.39 5.04
C PRO A 68 10.99 12.69 6.40
N GLU A 69 11.78 11.62 6.48
CA GLU A 69 11.97 10.87 7.72
C GLU A 69 13.01 11.58 8.62
N PRO A 70 12.65 11.99 9.85
CA PRO A 70 13.62 12.54 10.78
C PRO A 70 14.61 11.46 11.25
N VAL A 71 15.90 11.78 11.26
CA VAL A 71 16.94 10.86 11.72
C VAL A 71 16.92 10.76 13.23
N THR A 72 16.85 9.54 13.73
CA THR A 72 16.87 9.20 15.15
C THR A 72 17.83 8.02 15.38
N PHE A 73 18.05 7.67 16.65
CA PHE A 73 18.95 6.57 17.00
C PHE A 73 18.48 5.20 16.46
N TRP A 74 17.17 4.95 16.45
CA TRP A 74 16.61 3.66 16.05
C TRP A 74 16.54 3.46 14.53
N ASN A 75 16.33 4.54 13.75
CA ASN A 75 16.20 4.45 12.30
C ASN A 75 17.49 4.79 11.52
N TRP A 76 18.54 5.25 12.21
CA TRP A 76 19.79 5.68 11.56
C TRP A 76 20.40 4.59 10.67
N SER A 77 20.38 3.33 11.10
CA SER A 77 20.97 2.22 10.33
C SER A 77 20.27 2.04 8.97
N GLU A 78 18.94 2.15 8.95
CA GLU A 78 18.13 2.06 7.72
C GLU A 78 18.35 3.30 6.84
N LEU A 79 18.29 4.50 7.42
CA LEU A 79 18.44 5.76 6.68
C LEU A 79 19.85 5.95 6.13
N SER A 80 20.88 5.52 6.86
CA SER A 80 22.27 5.52 6.41
C SER A 80 22.44 4.66 5.16
N LYS A 81 21.86 3.44 5.15
CA LYS A 81 21.83 2.58 3.95
C LYS A 81 21.06 3.23 2.80
N ALA A 82 19.91 3.85 3.07
CA ALA A 82 19.13 4.55 2.05
C ALA A 82 19.91 5.70 1.40
N VAL A 83 20.65 6.48 2.20
CA VAL A 83 21.53 7.55 1.71
C VAL A 83 22.67 7.00 0.87
N ILE A 84 23.29 5.88 1.27
CA ILE A 84 24.34 5.21 0.50
C ILE A 84 23.79 4.72 -0.85
N ASN A 85 22.62 4.07 -0.86
CA ASN A 85 21.95 3.59 -2.08
C ASN A 85 21.62 4.73 -3.06
N GLY A 86 21.28 5.91 -2.52
CA GLY A 86 21.01 7.11 -3.31
C GLY A 86 19.70 7.06 -4.09
N PRO A 87 19.53 7.92 -5.11
CA PRO A 87 18.22 8.14 -5.76
C PRO A 87 17.83 7.07 -6.78
N HIS A 88 18.78 6.28 -7.29
CA HIS A 88 18.53 5.33 -8.39
C HIS A 88 18.28 3.90 -7.93
N VAL A 89 18.65 3.55 -6.70
CA VAL A 89 18.50 2.21 -6.14
C VAL A 89 17.44 2.24 -5.05
N HIS A 90 16.43 1.37 -5.14
CA HIS A 90 15.41 1.21 -4.11
C HIS A 90 15.75 0.01 -3.20
N PRO A 91 15.55 0.11 -1.87
CA PRO A 91 15.17 1.31 -1.10
C PRO A 91 16.34 2.31 -0.99
N GLY A 92 16.07 3.58 -1.23
CA GLY A 92 17.09 4.63 -1.34
C GLY A 92 16.60 5.99 -0.82
N ALA A 93 17.34 7.04 -1.13
CA ALA A 93 17.00 8.42 -0.75
C ALA A 93 17.49 9.42 -1.81
N THR A 94 16.77 10.53 -1.95
CA THR A 94 17.07 11.53 -2.98
C THR A 94 17.87 12.72 -2.45
N HIS A 95 17.51 13.22 -1.26
CA HIS A 95 18.15 14.37 -0.63
C HIS A 95 18.09 14.30 0.89
N VAL A 96 18.98 15.04 1.55
CA VAL A 96 19.04 15.17 3.01
C VAL A 96 18.87 16.64 3.37
N GLN A 97 18.00 16.92 4.32
CA GLN A 97 17.83 18.22 4.93
C GLN A 97 18.67 18.30 6.21
N ASN A 98 19.52 19.30 6.28
CA ASN A 98 20.30 19.62 7.48
C ASN A 98 19.46 20.36 8.54
N GLU A 99 20.05 20.59 9.71
CA GLU A 99 19.39 21.25 10.84
C GLU A 99 19.06 22.72 10.56
N ASP A 100 19.85 23.38 9.70
CA ASP A 100 19.64 24.73 9.19
C ASP A 100 18.53 24.83 8.12
N GLY A 101 17.98 23.69 7.70
CA GLY A 101 16.97 23.59 6.66
C GLY A 101 17.53 23.50 5.24
N SER A 102 18.86 23.59 5.04
CA SER A 102 19.49 23.43 3.73
C SER A 102 19.30 22.01 3.19
N LEU A 103 19.08 21.90 1.88
CA LEU A 103 18.86 20.62 1.19
C LEU A 103 20.10 20.21 0.39
N ILE A 104 20.64 19.02 0.68
CA ILE A 104 21.75 18.42 -0.04
C ILE A 104 21.25 17.28 -0.92
N LEU A 105 21.42 17.39 -2.23
CA LEU A 105 21.11 16.32 -3.18
C LEU A 105 22.17 15.21 -3.16
N LEU A 106 21.71 13.95 -3.18
CA LEU A 106 22.57 12.76 -3.12
C LEU A 106 23.00 12.31 -4.52
N ARG A 107 24.01 12.97 -5.11
CA ARG A 107 24.52 12.63 -6.45
C ARG A 107 25.73 11.69 -6.40
N ASN A 108 26.79 12.08 -5.68
CA ASN A 108 28.08 11.39 -5.72
C ASN A 108 28.18 10.28 -4.66
N GLU A 109 28.75 9.11 -5.00
CA GLU A 109 28.89 7.99 -4.06
C GLU A 109 29.79 8.29 -2.86
N ARG A 110 30.94 8.94 -3.10
CA ARG A 110 31.85 9.37 -2.02
C ARG A 110 31.15 10.32 -1.04
N GLN A 111 30.39 11.27 -1.58
CA GLN A 111 29.60 12.22 -0.81
C GLN A 111 28.50 11.51 -0.01
N ARG A 112 27.77 10.56 -0.62
CA ARG A 112 26.75 9.75 0.05
C ARG A 112 27.31 9.02 1.27
N LYS A 113 28.47 8.35 1.14
CA LYS A 113 29.13 7.66 2.25
C LYS A 113 29.58 8.61 3.36
N ALA A 114 30.03 9.83 3.02
CA ALA A 114 30.40 10.84 4.01
C ALA A 114 29.17 11.36 4.78
N ILE A 115 28.09 11.72 4.07
CA ILE A 115 26.84 12.21 4.67
C ILE A 115 26.20 11.14 5.56
N ALA A 116 26.17 9.88 5.11
CA ALA A 116 25.59 8.77 5.86
C ALA A 116 26.23 8.59 7.26
N LYS A 117 27.54 8.85 7.38
CA LYS A 117 28.27 8.83 8.65
C LYS A 117 27.96 10.03 9.56
N THR A 118 27.57 11.16 9.00
CA THR A 118 27.31 12.42 9.74
C THR A 118 25.83 12.68 10.03
N LEU A 119 24.93 11.73 9.71
CA LEU A 119 23.49 11.88 9.93
C LEU A 119 23.11 12.12 11.40
N LEU A 120 23.81 11.48 12.35
CA LEU A 120 23.59 11.67 13.80
C LEU A 120 24.46 12.79 14.40
N ALA A 121 25.41 13.32 13.64
CA ALA A 121 26.31 14.36 14.13
C ALA A 121 25.55 15.69 14.19
N LYS A 122 25.49 16.29 15.39
CA LYS A 122 24.94 17.63 15.61
C LYS A 122 25.94 18.68 15.17
N GLU A 123 25.47 19.73 14.50
CA GLU A 123 26.32 20.87 14.18
C GLU A 123 26.49 21.75 15.40
N LYS A 124 27.75 22.15 15.69
CA LYS A 124 28.09 22.95 16.88
C LYS A 124 27.44 24.34 16.90
N LEU A 125 27.01 24.83 15.74
CA LEU A 125 26.50 26.20 15.54
C LEU A 125 24.97 26.28 15.55
N SER A 126 24.30 25.12 15.52
CA SER A 126 22.86 25.00 15.40
C SER A 126 22.23 24.97 16.80
N SER A 127 21.64 26.09 17.21
CA SER A 127 20.78 26.17 18.41
C SER A 127 19.43 25.48 18.20
N ALA A 128 19.15 24.97 17.00
CA ALA A 128 17.88 24.39 16.60
C ALA A 128 17.80 22.92 17.03
N LYS A 129 16.77 22.57 17.81
CA LYS A 129 16.48 21.19 18.25
C LYS A 129 15.96 20.27 17.12
N VAL A 130 16.03 20.68 15.86
CA VAL A 130 15.42 19.95 14.75
C VAL A 130 16.41 18.90 14.22
N PRO A 131 16.04 17.61 14.20
CA PRO A 131 16.91 16.59 13.62
C PRO A 131 17.01 16.75 12.10
N LYS A 132 18.14 16.32 11.54
CA LYS A 132 18.28 16.16 10.08
C LYS A 132 17.18 15.25 9.55
N LYS A 133 16.71 15.51 8.34
CA LYS A 133 15.67 14.69 7.68
C LYS A 133 16.21 14.07 6.41
N VAL A 134 15.95 12.79 6.22
CA VAL A 134 16.31 12.07 5.00
C VAL A 134 15.05 11.88 4.18
N TYR A 135 15.06 12.37 2.94
CA TYR A 135 13.98 12.16 1.99
C TYR A 135 14.13 10.77 1.35
N ARG A 136 13.76 9.75 2.13
CA ARG A 136 13.80 8.35 1.72
C ARG A 136 12.72 8.06 0.68
N HIS A 137 12.97 7.09 -0.17
CA HIS A 137 11.98 6.54 -1.11
C HIS A 137 10.77 5.98 -0.35
N LEU A 138 9.64 5.90 -1.06
CA LEU A 138 8.47 5.17 -0.60
C LEU A 138 8.80 3.69 -0.43
N LYS A 139 8.49 3.13 0.74
CA LYS A 139 8.79 1.72 1.08
C LYS A 139 7.52 0.92 1.30
N ASN A 140 7.68 -0.40 1.41
CA ASN A 140 6.57 -1.28 1.78
C ASN A 140 5.97 -0.83 3.12
N SER A 141 4.66 -0.99 3.23
CA SER A 141 3.85 -0.58 4.39
C SER A 141 3.71 0.92 4.60
N ASP A 142 4.32 1.81 3.79
CA ASP A 142 3.94 3.23 3.81
C ASP A 142 2.51 3.41 3.32
N ILE A 143 1.78 4.38 3.86
CA ILE A 143 0.37 4.59 3.53
C ILE A 143 0.18 5.61 2.39
N LEU A 144 -0.72 5.29 1.46
CA LEU A 144 -1.11 6.15 0.34
C LEU A 144 -2.63 6.35 0.34
N LEU A 145 -3.08 7.57 0.10
CA LEU A 145 -4.49 7.85 -0.14
C LEU A 145 -4.80 7.66 -1.62
N LEU A 146 -5.67 6.71 -1.93
CA LEU A 146 -6.09 6.43 -3.29
C LEU A 146 -7.47 6.98 -3.56
N ASN A 147 -7.63 7.64 -4.71
CA ASN A 147 -8.92 8.07 -5.21
C ASN A 147 -9.17 7.63 -6.66
N ARG A 148 -10.44 7.36 -6.98
CA ARG A 148 -10.92 7.26 -8.35
C ARG A 148 -11.83 8.46 -8.63
N GLN A 149 -11.66 9.09 -9.79
CA GLN A 149 -12.51 10.18 -10.24
C GLN A 149 -13.68 9.61 -11.07
N PRO A 150 -14.92 10.13 -10.90
CA PRO A 150 -15.36 11.12 -9.93
C PRO A 150 -15.51 10.54 -8.51
N SER A 151 -15.18 11.32 -7.48
CA SER A 151 -15.33 10.91 -6.08
C SER A 151 -16.70 11.34 -5.55
N LEU A 152 -17.65 10.41 -5.49
CA LEU A 152 -19.05 10.69 -5.14
C LEU A 152 -19.37 10.45 -3.66
N HIS A 153 -18.63 9.54 -3.03
CA HIS A 153 -18.85 9.10 -1.65
C HIS A 153 -17.53 9.01 -0.90
N LYS A 154 -17.57 9.07 0.43
CA LYS A 154 -16.38 8.99 1.28
C LYS A 154 -15.47 7.79 0.95
N PRO A 155 -15.98 6.55 0.77
CA PRO A 155 -15.15 5.41 0.34
C PRO A 155 -14.52 5.50 -1.07
N SER A 156 -14.83 6.54 -1.86
CA SER A 156 -14.09 6.82 -3.11
C SER A 156 -12.67 7.36 -2.85
N ILE A 157 -12.33 7.67 -1.59
CA ILE A 157 -10.98 7.97 -1.13
C ILE A 157 -10.68 7.11 0.09
N MET A 158 -9.73 6.17 -0.03
CA MET A 158 -9.31 5.31 1.09
C MET A 158 -7.80 5.19 1.13
N ALA A 159 -7.28 4.82 2.29
CA ALA A 159 -5.86 4.63 2.52
C ALA A 159 -5.47 3.16 2.30
N HIS A 160 -4.43 2.94 1.50
CA HIS A 160 -3.85 1.62 1.22
C HIS A 160 -2.38 1.62 1.60
N LYS A 161 -1.89 0.50 2.12
CA LYS A 161 -0.47 0.26 2.35
C LYS A 161 0.22 0.03 1.01
N ALA A 162 1.38 0.64 0.83
CA ALA A 162 2.19 0.45 -0.35
C ALA A 162 2.85 -0.93 -0.32
N ARG A 163 2.78 -1.64 -1.44
CA ARG A 163 3.60 -2.81 -1.73
C ARG A 163 4.36 -2.54 -3.02
N VAL A 164 5.67 -2.37 -2.94
CA VAL A 164 6.50 -2.06 -4.10
C VAL A 164 6.70 -3.33 -4.92
N LEU A 165 6.31 -3.28 -6.20
CA LEU A 165 6.39 -4.40 -7.13
C LEU A 165 7.44 -4.13 -8.21
N SER A 166 8.38 -5.05 -8.37
CA SER A 166 9.41 -4.99 -9.41
C SER A 166 8.86 -5.45 -10.76
N GLY A 167 9.17 -4.73 -11.83
CA GLY A 167 8.75 -5.06 -13.21
C GLY A 167 7.41 -4.47 -13.63
N GLU A 168 6.62 -3.98 -12.67
CA GLU A 168 5.32 -3.37 -12.94
C GLU A 168 5.41 -1.90 -13.37
N LYS A 169 4.45 -1.47 -14.19
CA LYS A 169 4.33 -0.08 -14.68
C LYS A 169 3.03 0.61 -14.27
N THR A 170 2.00 -0.17 -13.95
CA THR A 170 0.67 0.29 -13.52
C THR A 170 0.50 0.14 -12.02
N LEU A 171 -0.52 0.77 -11.45
CA LEU A 171 -0.92 0.52 -10.07
C LEU A 171 -1.65 -0.83 -10.02
N ARG A 172 -1.30 -1.70 -9.06
CA ARG A 172 -1.98 -3.00 -8.89
C ARG A 172 -2.98 -2.94 -7.75
N LEU A 173 -4.24 -3.27 -8.00
CA LEU A 173 -5.32 -3.20 -7.02
C LEU A 173 -6.00 -4.56 -6.86
N HIS A 174 -6.31 -4.93 -5.62
CA HIS A 174 -7.06 -6.15 -5.32
C HIS A 174 -8.54 -6.03 -5.70
N TYR A 175 -9.12 -7.11 -6.24
CA TYR A 175 -10.51 -7.16 -6.71
C TYR A 175 -11.55 -6.78 -5.66
N ALA A 176 -11.28 -7.08 -4.38
CA ALA A 176 -12.20 -6.79 -3.28
C ALA A 176 -12.55 -5.29 -3.14
N ASN A 177 -11.68 -4.40 -3.65
CA ASN A 177 -11.86 -2.95 -3.59
C ASN A 177 -12.48 -2.37 -4.88
N CYS A 178 -12.81 -3.19 -5.88
CA CYS A 178 -13.40 -2.67 -7.12
C CYS A 178 -14.75 -2.00 -6.88
N LYS A 179 -15.60 -2.61 -6.04
CA LYS A 179 -16.93 -2.08 -5.72
C LYS A 179 -16.86 -0.74 -4.98
N THR A 180 -15.91 -0.55 -4.07
CA THR A 180 -15.75 0.71 -3.32
C THR A 180 -15.43 1.89 -4.24
N TYR A 181 -14.58 1.67 -5.22
CA TYR A 181 -14.14 2.68 -6.20
C TYR A 181 -15.01 2.73 -7.47
N ASN A 182 -15.98 1.81 -7.60
CA ASN A 182 -16.73 1.58 -8.81
C ASN A 182 -15.83 1.32 -10.05
N ALA A 183 -14.77 0.54 -9.86
CA ALA A 183 -13.68 0.33 -10.83
C ALA A 183 -13.82 -1.01 -11.59
N ASP A 184 -13.45 -1.00 -12.88
CA ASP A 184 -13.73 -2.03 -13.88
C ASP A 184 -12.51 -2.47 -14.73
N PHE A 185 -11.29 -2.03 -14.39
CA PHE A 185 -10.00 -2.45 -15.02
C PHE A 185 -9.93 -2.34 -16.55
N ASP A 186 -10.69 -1.44 -17.17
CA ASP A 186 -10.78 -1.22 -18.62
C ASP A 186 -9.86 -0.11 -19.15
N GLY A 187 -8.96 0.40 -18.30
CA GLY A 187 -8.14 1.59 -18.56
C GLY A 187 -8.41 2.75 -17.60
N GLY A 188 -9.32 2.58 -16.64
CA GLY A 188 -9.56 3.54 -15.57
C GLY A 188 -8.27 3.95 -14.81
N GLU A 189 -8.15 5.24 -14.52
CA GLU A 189 -7.04 5.81 -13.77
C GLU A 189 -7.40 6.06 -12.31
N MET A 190 -6.41 5.95 -11.42
CA MET A 190 -6.53 6.38 -10.03
C MET A 190 -5.39 7.31 -9.66
N ASN A 191 -5.63 8.26 -8.74
CA ASN A 191 -4.54 9.04 -8.15
C ASN A 191 -4.13 8.41 -6.82
N ALA A 192 -2.83 8.47 -6.55
CA ALA A 192 -2.21 8.11 -5.28
C ALA A 192 -1.61 9.38 -4.68
N HIS A 193 -2.01 9.72 -3.46
CA HIS A 193 -1.46 10.85 -2.71
C HIS A 193 -0.62 10.31 -1.55
N PHE A 194 0.60 10.82 -1.39
CA PHE A 194 1.53 10.35 -0.37
C PHE A 194 1.63 11.35 0.79
N PRO A 195 0.98 11.09 1.94
CA PRO A 195 1.03 11.97 3.10
C PRO A 195 2.46 12.18 3.59
N GLN A 196 2.82 13.43 3.90
CA GLN A 196 4.19 13.84 4.23
C GLN A 196 4.43 14.07 5.73
N GLY A 197 3.39 13.94 6.56
CA GLY A 197 3.48 14.16 8.01
C GLY A 197 2.93 12.97 8.79
N GLU A 198 3.47 12.76 9.99
CA GLU A 198 3.11 11.60 10.81
C GLU A 198 1.66 11.65 11.31
N LEU A 199 1.12 12.84 11.57
CA LEU A 199 -0.30 13.02 11.89
C LEU A 199 -1.18 12.51 10.74
N ALA A 200 -0.90 12.94 9.51
CA ALA A 200 -1.65 12.51 8.34
C ALA A 200 -1.50 11.00 8.07
N ARG A 201 -0.32 10.42 8.32
CA ARG A 201 -0.13 8.95 8.27
C ARG A 201 -0.97 8.25 9.33
N SER A 202 -0.98 8.75 10.57
CA SER A 202 -1.77 8.17 11.66
C SER A 202 -3.28 8.19 11.37
N GLU A 203 -3.80 9.29 10.81
CA GLU A 203 -5.20 9.38 10.37
C GLU A 203 -5.48 8.42 9.21
N ALA A 204 -4.55 8.28 8.27
CA ALA A 204 -4.69 7.36 7.15
C ALA A 204 -4.73 5.89 7.62
N TYR A 205 -3.87 5.48 8.56
CA TYR A 205 -3.91 4.13 9.14
C TYR A 205 -5.16 3.87 9.99
N SER A 206 -5.54 4.83 10.83
CA SER A 206 -6.56 4.59 11.86
C SER A 206 -7.97 4.94 11.42
N ILE A 207 -8.16 5.87 10.48
CA ILE A 207 -9.49 6.38 10.11
C ILE A 207 -9.84 6.02 8.67
N VAL A 208 -8.93 6.33 7.74
CA VAL A 208 -9.21 6.28 6.29
C VAL A 208 -8.81 4.94 5.66
N SER A 209 -8.16 4.06 6.42
CA SER A 209 -7.77 2.70 5.99
C SER A 209 -8.95 1.91 5.43
N THR A 210 -8.72 1.16 4.36
CA THR A 210 -9.72 0.29 3.73
C THR A 210 -10.39 -0.66 4.73
N GLN A 211 -9.63 -1.16 5.71
CA GLN A 211 -10.13 -2.06 6.75
C GLN A 211 -11.25 -1.41 7.59
N ASN A 212 -11.19 -0.09 7.77
CA ASN A 212 -12.17 0.69 8.53
C ASN A 212 -13.32 1.23 7.65
N GLN A 213 -13.30 0.96 6.34
CA GLN A 213 -14.32 1.39 5.38
C GLN A 213 -15.10 0.18 4.81
N TYR A 214 -15.20 -0.92 5.56
CA TYR A 214 -15.88 -2.13 5.10
C TYR A 214 -17.40 -1.94 4.89
N LEU A 215 -18.06 -1.09 5.67
CA LEU A 215 -19.51 -0.86 5.60
C LEU A 215 -19.85 0.47 4.91
N VAL A 216 -20.92 0.48 4.12
CA VAL A 216 -21.49 1.72 3.54
C VAL A 216 -22.09 2.56 4.68
N PRO A 217 -21.75 3.86 4.81
CA PRO A 217 -22.33 4.71 5.84
C PRO A 217 -23.85 4.92 5.75
N LYS A 218 -24.43 4.72 4.56
CA LYS A 218 -25.87 4.91 4.27
C LYS A 218 -26.75 3.86 4.96
N ASP A 219 -26.41 2.59 4.81
CA ASP A 219 -27.27 1.46 5.18
C ASP A 219 -26.53 0.33 5.90
N GLY A 220 -25.23 0.48 6.15
CA GLY A 220 -24.42 -0.54 6.82
C GLY A 220 -24.18 -1.79 5.98
N THR A 221 -24.45 -1.78 4.68
CA THR A 221 -24.17 -2.92 3.81
C THR A 221 -22.67 -3.09 3.56
N PRO A 222 -22.15 -4.32 3.38
CA PRO A 222 -20.73 -4.53 3.09
C PRO A 222 -20.36 -4.06 1.67
N LEU A 223 -19.26 -3.30 1.59
CA LEU A 223 -18.70 -2.78 0.36
C LEU A 223 -17.68 -3.72 -0.28
N SER A 224 -16.76 -4.24 0.52
CA SER A 224 -15.68 -5.10 0.03
C SER A 224 -16.10 -6.56 0.03
N GLY A 225 -15.72 -7.29 -1.02
CA GLY A 225 -16.03 -8.70 -1.14
C GLY A 225 -15.34 -9.33 -2.34
N LEU A 226 -15.13 -10.64 -2.28
CA LEU A 226 -14.56 -11.38 -3.40
C LEU A 226 -15.60 -11.49 -4.53
N ILE A 227 -15.12 -11.46 -5.78
CA ILE A 227 -15.97 -11.45 -6.98
C ILE A 227 -15.53 -12.52 -7.98
N GLN A 228 -16.43 -12.84 -8.92
CA GLN A 228 -16.18 -13.68 -10.10
C GLN A 228 -15.58 -15.05 -9.74
N ASP A 229 -14.35 -15.32 -10.17
CA ASP A 229 -13.68 -16.62 -10.06
C ASP A 229 -13.54 -17.09 -8.62
N HIS A 230 -13.42 -16.17 -7.65
CA HIS A 230 -13.38 -16.53 -6.23
C HIS A 230 -14.70 -17.14 -5.75
N VAL A 231 -15.84 -16.66 -6.26
CA VAL A 231 -17.17 -17.18 -5.91
C VAL A 231 -17.34 -18.57 -6.51
N VAL A 232 -16.98 -18.74 -7.78
CA VAL A 232 -17.02 -20.04 -8.47
C VAL A 232 -16.09 -21.05 -7.79
N SER A 233 -14.86 -20.63 -7.48
CA SER A 233 -13.87 -21.46 -6.78
C SER A 233 -14.34 -21.83 -5.38
N GLY A 234 -15.00 -20.92 -4.65
CA GLY A 234 -15.60 -21.20 -3.35
C GLY A 234 -16.66 -22.30 -3.42
N VAL A 235 -17.53 -22.27 -4.44
CA VAL A 235 -18.49 -23.36 -4.68
C VAL A 235 -17.76 -24.66 -4.99
N LEU A 236 -16.85 -24.65 -5.97
CA LEU A 236 -16.10 -25.86 -6.38
C LEU A 236 -15.25 -26.46 -5.27
N LEU A 237 -14.71 -25.64 -4.36
CA LEU A 237 -13.94 -26.09 -3.20
C LEU A 237 -14.85 -26.73 -2.15
N THR A 238 -16.06 -26.20 -1.95
CA THR A 238 -16.95 -26.60 -0.84
C THR A 238 -18.04 -27.62 -1.22
N LEU A 239 -18.05 -28.14 -2.45
CA LEU A 239 -18.90 -29.25 -2.86
C LEU A 239 -18.66 -30.50 -1.99
N ARG A 240 -19.72 -31.29 -1.76
CA ARG A 240 -19.68 -32.46 -0.87
C ARG A 240 -18.71 -33.56 -1.34
N ASP A 241 -18.62 -33.74 -2.65
CA ASP A 241 -17.85 -34.83 -3.26
C ASP A 241 -16.44 -34.39 -3.70
N ARG A 242 -15.92 -33.31 -3.11
CA ARG A 242 -14.58 -32.80 -3.39
C ARG A 242 -13.62 -33.17 -2.27
N PHE A 243 -12.70 -34.06 -2.61
CA PHE A 243 -11.69 -34.60 -1.71
C PHE A 243 -10.29 -34.23 -2.18
N PHE A 244 -9.42 -33.97 -1.21
CA PHE A 244 -8.02 -33.64 -1.40
C PHE A 244 -7.17 -34.67 -0.67
N ASP A 245 -6.06 -35.06 -1.27
CA ASP A 245 -5.08 -35.82 -0.54
C ASP A 245 -4.23 -34.92 0.38
N LYS A 246 -3.34 -35.55 1.14
CA LYS A 246 -2.53 -34.84 2.12
C LYS A 246 -1.69 -33.72 1.51
N GLY A 247 -1.09 -33.96 0.34
CA GLY A 247 -0.22 -33.00 -0.33
C GLY A 247 -1.01 -31.79 -0.80
N ASP A 248 -2.10 -32.04 -1.51
CA ASP A 248 -2.98 -30.97 -2.02
C ASP A 248 -3.61 -30.16 -0.88
N TYR A 249 -4.07 -30.82 0.18
CA TYR A 249 -4.63 -30.18 1.35
C TYR A 249 -3.62 -29.24 2.04
N GLN A 250 -2.39 -29.72 2.26
CA GLN A 250 -1.34 -28.93 2.87
C GLN A 250 -0.93 -27.73 1.99
N ASN A 251 -0.86 -27.94 0.67
CA ASN A 251 -0.56 -26.87 -0.27
C ASN A 251 -1.66 -25.80 -0.26
N LEU A 252 -2.94 -26.19 -0.27
CA LEU A 252 -4.06 -25.25 -0.18
C LEU A 252 -4.01 -24.39 1.08
N LEU A 253 -3.69 -24.99 2.23
CA LEU A 253 -3.55 -24.23 3.48
C LEU A 253 -2.35 -23.27 3.44
N MET A 254 -1.22 -23.70 2.90
CA MET A 254 -0.03 -22.85 2.77
C MET A 254 -0.31 -21.63 1.88
N VAL A 255 -0.95 -21.83 0.72
CA VAL A 255 -1.31 -20.71 -0.18
C VAL A 255 -2.35 -19.78 0.45
N ALA A 256 -3.28 -20.31 1.24
CA ALA A 256 -4.32 -19.51 1.89
C ALA A 256 -3.82 -18.67 3.09
N LEU A 257 -2.59 -18.92 3.56
CA LEU A 257 -1.99 -18.32 4.74
C LEU A 257 -0.59 -17.71 4.44
N PRO A 258 -0.48 -16.77 3.48
CA PRO A 258 0.80 -16.25 3.02
C PRO A 258 1.58 -15.47 4.10
N ASP A 259 0.90 -14.93 5.12
CA ASP A 259 1.51 -14.17 6.20
C ASP A 259 2.25 -15.05 7.23
N PHE A 260 1.99 -16.35 7.23
CA PHE A 260 2.63 -17.31 8.14
C PHE A 260 3.94 -17.82 7.54
N THR A 261 5.02 -17.07 7.79
CA THR A 261 6.37 -17.38 7.29
C THR A 261 7.14 -18.36 8.20
N SER A 262 6.73 -18.49 9.45
CA SER A 262 7.23 -19.48 10.41
C SER A 262 6.50 -20.82 10.25
N PRO A 263 7.17 -21.97 10.44
CA PRO A 263 6.50 -23.27 10.40
C PRO A 263 5.47 -23.34 11.54
N PHE A 264 4.19 -23.38 11.18
CA PHE A 264 3.11 -23.66 12.13
C PHE A 264 2.77 -25.14 12.06
N LYS A 265 2.63 -25.77 13.22
CA LYS A 265 2.16 -27.16 13.29
C LYS A 265 0.67 -27.16 12.96
N VAL A 266 0.33 -27.31 11.67
CA VAL A 266 -1.00 -27.78 11.31
C VAL A 266 -1.09 -29.19 11.86
N LEU A 267 -1.84 -29.38 12.95
CA LEU A 267 -2.40 -30.70 13.25
C LEU A 267 -3.57 -30.82 12.27
N PRO A 268 -3.40 -31.44 11.08
CA PRO A 268 -4.50 -31.53 10.14
C PRO A 268 -5.69 -32.13 10.89
N PRO A 269 -6.89 -31.57 10.75
CA PRO A 269 -8.08 -32.12 11.37
C PRO A 269 -8.18 -33.59 10.96
N ALA A 270 -8.78 -34.41 11.84
CA ALA A 270 -8.98 -35.83 11.58
C ALA A 270 -9.51 -36.02 10.14
N THR A 271 -8.85 -36.91 9.39
CA THR A 271 -9.19 -37.21 7.99
C THR A 271 -10.66 -37.55 7.90
N CYS A 272 -11.38 -36.97 6.95
CA CYS A 272 -12.79 -37.29 6.74
C CYS A 272 -12.97 -38.75 6.31
N ILE A 273 -12.01 -39.27 5.55
CA ILE A 273 -11.94 -40.67 5.12
C ILE A 273 -10.55 -41.18 5.46
N CYS A 274 -10.47 -42.24 6.27
CA CYS A 274 -9.19 -42.84 6.68
C CYS A 274 -8.75 -44.01 5.78
N LYS A 275 -9.71 -44.72 5.16
CA LYS A 275 -9.47 -45.89 4.30
C LYS A 275 -10.31 -45.77 3.03
N PRO A 276 -9.82 -46.22 1.85
CA PRO A 276 -8.50 -46.84 1.61
C PRO A 276 -7.33 -45.84 1.53
N LYS A 277 -7.62 -44.54 1.39
CA LYS A 277 -6.65 -43.44 1.37
C LYS A 277 -7.12 -42.35 2.33
N GLU A 278 -6.19 -41.70 3.01
CA GLU A 278 -6.46 -40.52 3.83
C GLU A 278 -6.87 -39.35 2.94
N LEU A 279 -8.09 -38.84 3.15
CA LEU A 279 -8.65 -37.72 2.38
C LEU A 279 -9.28 -36.66 3.29
N TRP A 280 -9.15 -35.42 2.84
CA TRP A 280 -9.74 -34.23 3.44
C TRP A 280 -10.74 -33.59 2.50
N THR A 281 -11.71 -32.87 3.03
CA THR A 281 -12.70 -32.12 2.25
C THR A 281 -12.30 -30.65 2.15
N GLY A 282 -12.77 -29.94 1.13
CA GLY A 282 -12.54 -28.49 1.04
C GLY A 282 -13.19 -27.69 2.18
N LYS A 283 -14.30 -28.19 2.75
CA LYS A 283 -14.91 -27.60 3.97
C LYS A 283 -13.99 -27.71 5.18
N GLN A 284 -13.22 -28.79 5.30
CA GLN A 284 -12.20 -28.93 6.35
C GLN A 284 -11.05 -27.95 6.12
N ALA A 285 -10.65 -27.70 4.87
CA ALA A 285 -9.60 -26.71 4.56
C ALA A 285 -10.04 -25.30 4.97
N ASP A 286 -11.26 -24.91 4.60
CA ASP A 286 -11.81 -23.59 4.94
C ASP A 286 -11.96 -23.41 6.47
N LYS A 287 -12.49 -24.43 7.17
CA LYS A 287 -12.59 -24.41 8.64
C LYS A 287 -11.22 -24.30 9.32
N GLU A 288 -10.24 -25.08 8.86
CA GLU A 288 -8.90 -25.09 9.46
C GLU A 288 -8.19 -23.75 9.24
N ARG A 289 -8.35 -23.16 8.06
CA ARG A 289 -7.84 -21.80 7.78
C ARG A 289 -8.36 -20.79 8.79
N PHE A 290 -9.67 -20.76 9.06
CA PHE A 290 -10.25 -19.84 10.05
C PHE A 290 -9.72 -20.09 11.46
N LYS A 291 -9.54 -21.36 11.84
CA LYS A 291 -8.98 -21.73 13.13
C LYS A 291 -7.54 -21.22 13.28
N ILE A 292 -6.68 -21.44 12.28
CA ILE A 292 -5.30 -20.97 12.29
C ILE A 292 -5.24 -19.43 12.36
N ILE A 293 -6.10 -18.73 11.63
CA ILE A 293 -6.17 -17.26 11.69
C ILE A 293 -6.61 -16.79 13.09
N ALA A 294 -7.56 -17.48 13.72
CA ALA A 294 -8.02 -17.12 15.06
C ALA A 294 -6.91 -17.34 16.11
N GLU A 295 -6.27 -18.51 16.09
CA GLU A 295 -5.17 -18.86 17.01
C GLU A 295 -3.93 -17.97 16.78
N GLY A 296 -3.61 -17.67 15.52
CA GLY A 296 -2.49 -16.81 15.14
C GLY A 296 -2.70 -15.31 15.41
N ARG A 297 -3.93 -14.84 15.66
CA ARG A 297 -4.19 -13.44 16.06
C ARG A 297 -3.97 -13.19 17.55
N ASP A 298 -4.13 -14.20 18.41
CA ASP A 298 -3.78 -14.11 19.83
C ASP A 298 -2.26 -14.20 20.05
N CYS A 299 -1.56 -14.80 19.09
CA CYS A 299 -0.11 -14.85 19.05
C CYS A 299 0.39 -13.61 18.30
N GLY A 300 0.68 -12.51 18.99
CA GLY A 300 1.48 -11.42 18.42
C GLY A 300 2.67 -12.02 17.66
N LEU A 301 3.02 -11.44 16.51
CA LEU A 301 3.96 -11.91 15.47
C LEU A 301 5.37 -12.38 15.92
N GLU A 302 5.63 -12.53 17.21
CA GLU A 302 6.86 -13.03 17.82
C GLU A 302 6.73 -14.46 18.43
N ALA A 303 5.54 -15.04 18.58
CA ALA A 303 5.37 -16.32 19.27
C ALA A 303 5.43 -17.58 18.37
N ALA A 304 5.92 -17.47 17.13
CA ALA A 304 6.04 -18.59 16.21
C ALA A 304 7.47 -19.16 16.10
N ALA A 305 8.26 -19.02 17.18
CA ALA A 305 9.62 -19.54 17.25
C ALA A 305 9.72 -21.03 17.66
N ASP A 306 8.66 -21.61 18.24
CA ASP A 306 8.69 -23.00 18.74
C ASP A 306 7.65 -23.90 18.05
N ALA A 307 7.82 -24.14 16.75
CA ALA A 307 7.23 -25.31 16.10
C ALA A 307 8.00 -25.73 14.82
N PHE A 308 8.55 -26.94 14.88
CA PHE A 308 9.17 -27.74 13.80
C PHE A 308 10.59 -27.42 13.33
N VAL A 309 11.53 -28.23 13.82
CA VAL A 309 12.79 -28.59 13.16
C VAL A 309 12.48 -29.57 12.02
N VAL A 310 12.79 -29.20 10.77
CA VAL A 310 12.91 -30.17 9.67
C VAL A 310 14.18 -30.98 9.92
N LYS A 311 14.05 -32.18 10.51
CA LYS A 311 15.16 -33.15 10.46
C LYS A 311 15.32 -33.59 9.01
N ASN A 312 16.39 -33.14 8.37
CA ASN A 312 16.89 -33.73 7.13
C ASN A 312 17.00 -35.25 7.33
N VAL A 313 16.21 -36.01 6.58
CA VAL A 313 16.40 -37.46 6.46
C VAL A 313 17.57 -37.68 5.51
N LYS A 314 18.78 -37.65 6.08
CA LYS A 314 19.94 -38.39 5.60
C LYS A 314 20.67 -38.88 6.84
N ASP A 315 20.44 -40.14 7.17
CA ASP A 315 21.38 -41.05 7.83
C ASP A 315 20.64 -42.36 8.15
N LYS A 316 20.67 -43.28 7.20
CA LYS A 316 20.88 -44.73 7.37
C LYS A 316 21.37 -45.29 6.05
#